data_AF-A0A969DLX4-F1
#
_entry.id   AF-A0A969DLX4-F1
#
_cell.length_a   1.000
_cell.length_b   1.000
_cell.length_c   1.000
_cell.angle_alpha   90.00
_cell.angle_beta   90.00
_cell.angle_gamma   90.00
#
_symmetry.space_group_name_H-M   'P 1'
#
loop_
_entity.id
_entity.type
_entity.pdbx_description
1 polymer ?
#
loop_
_entity_poly.entity_id
_entity_poly.type
_entity_poly.pdbx_seq_one_letter_code
_entity_poly.pdbx_strand_id
1 'polypeptide(L)' 'MNPFEQHGALSWGELITSDPEAAQAFYGELFGWTLKPRQMGRSVQTVIEVAGQEMGHIAPSPESTPDAAHLGHLYHSG' A
#
# COMPACT_ATOMS: atom_id res chain seq x y z
N MET A 1 5.51 -12.26 -19.40
CA MET A 1 4.83 -12.88 -18.25
C MET A 1 4.70 -11.78 -17.22
N ASN A 2 3.48 -11.38 -16.87
CA ASN A 2 3.26 -10.25 -15.97
C ASN A 2 3.54 -10.72 -14.53
N PRO A 3 4.52 -10.13 -13.82
CA PRO A 3 4.87 -10.58 -12.47
C PRO A 3 3.74 -10.37 -11.45
N PHE A 4 2.72 -9.58 -11.81
CA PHE A 4 1.54 -9.32 -10.99
C PHE A 4 0.40 -10.35 -11.17
N GLU A 5 0.50 -11.25 -12.15
CA GLU A 5 -0.57 -12.21 -12.49
C GLU A 5 -0.17 -13.67 -12.18
N GLN A 6 0.92 -13.88 -11.44
CA GLN A 6 1.31 -15.19 -10.94
C GLN A 6 0.60 -15.50 -9.62
N HIS A 7 0.25 -16.77 -9.42
CA HIS A 7 -0.26 -17.24 -8.13
C HIS A 7 0.78 -16.93 -7.03
N GLY A 8 0.39 -16.15 -6.02
CA GLY A 8 1.27 -15.68 -4.95
C GLY A 8 1.90 -14.30 -5.19
N ALA A 9 1.62 -13.65 -6.31
CA ALA A 9 1.96 -12.24 -6.51
C ALA A 9 1.16 -11.36 -5.53
N LEU A 10 1.81 -10.34 -4.96
CA LEU A 10 1.14 -9.33 -4.16
C LEU A 10 0.09 -8.63 -5.04
N SER A 11 -1.19 -8.85 -4.76
CA SER A 11 -2.28 -8.28 -5.58
C SER A 11 -2.63 -6.84 -5.18
N TRP A 12 -2.60 -6.52 -3.88
CA TRP A 12 -2.86 -5.19 -3.34
C TRP A 12 -2.43 -5.12 -1.87
N GLY A 13 -1.61 -4.14 -1.49
CA GLY A 13 -1.16 -3.91 -0.11
C GLY A 13 -1.80 -2.65 0.47
N GLU A 14 -2.60 -2.78 1.53
CA GLU A 14 -3.12 -1.65 2.28
C GLU A 14 -2.51 -1.63 3.68
N LEU A 15 -1.93 -0.49 4.06
CA LEU A 15 -1.35 -0.29 5.38
C LEU A 15 -1.96 0.92 6.06
N ILE A 16 -2.60 0.69 7.20
CA ILE A 16 -3.15 1.73 8.05
C ILE A 16 -2.30 1.78 9.31
N THR A 17 -1.54 2.87 9.50
CA THR A 17 -0.57 2.98 10.59
C THR A 17 -0.59 4.35 11.26
N SER A 18 -0.24 4.41 12.54
CA SER A 18 -0.11 5.69 13.25
C SER A 18 1.07 6.53 12.76
N ASP A 19 2.07 5.91 12.11
CA ASP A 19 3.26 6.59 11.59
C ASP A 19 3.50 6.25 10.11
N PRO A 20 2.77 6.90 9.18
CA PRO A 20 2.87 6.61 7.76
C PRO A 20 4.25 6.99 7.19
N GLU A 21 4.98 7.93 7.79
CA GLU A 21 6.32 8.33 7.33
C GLU A 21 7.37 7.24 7.58
N ALA A 22 7.40 6.64 8.79
CA ALA A 22 8.30 5.52 9.07
C ALA A 22 7.96 4.29 8.22
N ALA A 23 6.68 4.00 8.01
CA ALA A 23 6.26 2.92 7.12
C ALA A 23 6.74 3.14 5.68
N GLN A 24 6.63 4.37 5.16
CA GLN A 24 7.15 4.73 3.85
C GLN A 24 8.65 4.50 3.74
N ALA A 25 9.43 4.98 4.71
CA ALA A 25 10.88 4.78 4.71
C ALA A 25 11.22 3.28 4.72
N PHE A 26 10.62 2.52 5.64
CA PHE A 26 10.90 1.10 5.81
C PHE A 26 10.53 0.27 4.56
N TYR A 27 9.31 0.40 4.06
CA TYR A 27 8.84 -0.38 2.91
C TYR A 27 9.43 0.10 1.58
N GLY A 28 9.73 1.39 1.46
CA GLY A 28 10.43 1.96 0.32
C GLY A 28 11.84 1.39 0.18
N GLU A 29 12.60 1.33 1.27
CA GLU A 29 13.95 0.75 1.25
C GLU A 29 13.93 -0.78 1.09
N LEU A 30 13.02 -1.49 1.78
CA LEU A 30 12.99 -2.95 1.77
C LEU A 30 12.65 -3.52 0.39
N PHE A 31 11.71 -2.90 -0.32
CA PHE A 31 11.20 -3.42 -1.59
C PHE A 31 11.57 -2.59 -2.82
N GLY A 32 12.26 -1.45 -2.64
CA GLY A 32 12.60 -0.54 -3.74
C GLY A 32 11.36 0.09 -4.40
N TRP A 33 10.28 0.23 -3.64
CA TRP A 33 9.00 0.74 -4.15
C TRP A 33 9.00 2.27 -4.26
N THR A 34 8.28 2.77 -5.26
CA THR A 34 8.07 4.21 -5.40
C THR A 34 6.85 4.60 -4.59
N LEU A 35 7.05 5.47 -3.60
CA LEU A 35 6.02 5.93 -2.69
C LEU A 35 5.74 7.40 -2.95
N LYS A 36 4.48 7.77 -3.20
CA LYS A 36 4.11 9.17 -3.49
C LYS A 36 2.82 9.58 -2.79
N PRO A 37 2.75 10.81 -2.25
CA PRO A 37 1.49 11.35 -1.76
C PRO A 37 0.52 11.52 -2.94
N ARG A 38 -0.71 11.05 -2.75
CA ARG A 38 -1.84 11.22 -3.68
C ARG A 38 -3.04 11.73 -2.89
N GLN A 39 -3.73 12.71 -3.47
CA GLN A 39 -5.00 13.18 -2.94
C GLN A 39 -6.10 12.16 -3.26
N MET A 40 -6.69 11.58 -2.22
CA MET A 40 -7.82 10.65 -2.28
C MET A 40 -9.03 11.29 -1.60
N GLY A 41 -9.90 11.93 -2.38
CA GLY A 41 -11.02 12.70 -1.85
C GLY A 41 -10.55 13.89 -1.01
N ARG A 42 -10.88 13.91 0.29
CA ARG A 42 -10.48 14.98 1.22
C ARG A 42 -9.18 14.69 1.98
N SER A 43 -8.60 13.51 1.81
CA SER A 43 -7.40 13.07 2.52
C SER A 43 -6.23 12.92 1.57
N VAL A 44 -5.02 13.13 2.07
CA VAL A 44 -3.79 12.77 1.36
C VAL A 44 -3.31 11.43 1.91
N GLN A 45 -3.04 10.48 1.03
CA GLN A 45 -2.54 9.15 1.36
C GLN A 45 -1.29 8.87 0.53
N THR A 46 -0.42 7.99 0.99
CA THR A 46 0.73 7.58 0.18
C THR A 46 0.35 6.38 -0.66
N VAL A 47 0.57 6.48 -1.98
CA VAL A 47 0.37 5.38 -2.91
C VAL A 47 1.69 4.64 -3.14
N ILE A 48 1.60 3.32 -3.24
CA ILE A 48 2.69 2.41 -3.60
C ILE A 48 2.62 2.15 -5.10
N GLU A 49 3.63 2.59 -5.84
CA GLU A 49 3.79 2.35 -7.27
C GLU A 49 4.95 1.37 -7.50
N VAL A 50 4.67 0.28 -8.23
CA VAL A 50 5.65 -0.74 -8.62
C VAL A 50 5.56 -0.95 -10.13
N ALA A 51 6.67 -0.73 -10.84
CA ALA A 51 6.73 -0.85 -12.30
C ALA A 51 5.63 -0.06 -13.06
N GLY A 52 5.21 1.09 -12.53
CA GLY A 52 4.17 1.94 -13.12
C GLY A 52 2.73 1.51 -12.82
N GLN A 53 2.54 0.48 -11.99
CA GLN A 53 1.22 0.04 -11.54
C GLN A 53 1.03 0.42 -10.06
N GLU A 54 -0.16 0.90 -9.72
CA GLU A 54 -0.55 1.09 -8.32
C GLU A 54 -0.77 -0.29 -7.68
N MET A 55 -0.02 -0.57 -6.63
CA MET A 55 -0.04 -1.86 -5.92
C MET A 55 -0.56 -1.74 -4.48
N GLY A 56 -0.96 -0.55 -4.04
CA GLY A 56 -1.40 -0.33 -2.68
C GLY A 56 -1.33 1.11 -2.19
N HIS A 57 -1.66 1.31 -0.92
CA HIS A 57 -1.51 2.59 -0.25
C HIS A 57 -1.21 2.46 1.24
N ILE A 58 -0.60 3.51 1.79
CA ILE A 58 -0.35 3.73 3.21
C ILE A 58 -1.18 4.94 3.64
N ALA A 59 -2.01 4.77 4.66
CA ALA A 59 -2.84 5.84 5.21
C ALA A 59 -2.69 5.93 6.74
N PRO A 60 -2.87 7.13 7.31
CA PRO A 60 -2.84 7.30 8.75
C PRO A 60 -4.00 6.54 9.40
N SER A 61 -3.72 5.87 10.51
CA SER A 61 -4.75 5.27 11.36
C SER A 61 -5.64 6.37 11.93
N PRO A 62 -6.99 6.23 11.89
CA PRO A 62 -7.83 7.04 12.74
C PRO A 62 -7.42 6.73 14.18
N GLU A 63 -7.15 7.79 14.95
CA GLU A 63 -6.63 7.86 16.33
C GLU A 63 -7.29 6.95 17.40
N SER A 64 -8.23 6.08 17.04
CA SER A 64 -8.98 5.18 17.94
C SER A 64 -8.88 3.68 17.63
N THR A 65 -8.06 3.24 16.66
CA THR A 65 -7.91 1.81 16.32
C THR A 65 -6.43 1.39 16.30
N PRO A 66 -6.01 0.32 17.00
CA PRO A 66 -4.62 -0.17 16.93
C PRO A 66 -4.24 -0.60 15.51
N ASP A 67 -2.95 -0.46 15.19
CA ASP A 67 -2.31 -0.72 13.88
C ASP A 67 -2.86 -2.01 13.23
N ALA A 68 -3.70 -1.83 12.21
CA ALA A 68 -4.29 -2.91 11.45
C ALA A 68 -3.56 -3.00 10.12
N ALA A 69 -2.44 -3.73 10.09
CA ALA A 69 -1.82 -4.16 8.85
C ALA A 69 -2.73 -5.17 8.13
N HIS A 70 -3.72 -4.69 7.37
CA HIS A 70 -4.60 -5.54 6.59
C HIS A 70 -3.97 -5.86 5.23
N LEU A 71 -2.96 -6.74 5.26
CA LEU A 71 -2.37 -7.30 4.04
C LEU A 71 -3.28 -8.39 3.47
N GLY A 72 -4.22 -7.99 2.60
CA GLY A 72 -4.82 -8.89 1.60
C GLY A 72 -6.33 -8.83 1.50
N HIS A 73 -6.83 -8.16 0.45
CA HIS A 73 -8.11 -8.51 -0.17
C HIS A 73 -7.83 -9.06 -1.58
N LEU A 74 -7.91 -10.38 -1.71
CA LEU A 74 -7.99 -11.07 -3.00
C LEU A 74 -9.30 -10.66 -3.69
N TYR A 75 -9.25 -9.69 -4.60
CA TYR A 75 -10.36 -9.44 -5.53
C TYR A 75 -10.14 -10.30 -6.78
N HIS A 76 -10.77 -11.47 -6.81
CA HIS A 76 -10.98 -12.22 -8.05
C HIS A 76 -12.23 -11.65 -8.72
N SER A 77 -12.05 -10.90 -9.80
CA SER A 77 -13.13 -10.63 -10.76
C SER A 77 -12.89 -11.53 -11.97
N GLY A 78 -13.85 -12.41 -12.24
CA GLY A 78 -13.84 -13.32 -13.39
C GLY A 78 -14.08 -12.66 -14.73
#